data_AF-A0A1I0Q0H7-F1
#
_entry.id   AF-A0A1I0Q0H7-F1
#
_cell.length_a   1.000
_cell.length_b   1.000
_cell.length_c   1.000
_cell.angle_alpha   90.00
_cell.angle_beta   90.00
_cell.angle_gamma   90.00
#
_symmetry.space_group_name_H-M   'P 1'
#
loop_
_entity.id
_entity.type
_entity.pdbx_description
1 polymer ?
#
loop_
_entity_poly.entity_id
_entity_poly.type
_entity_poly.pdbx_seq_one_letter_code
_entity_poly.pdbx_strand_id
1 'polypeptide(L)'
;MGAFFSQYGVQILCFLLGAFFIGVSYAAMRAQRSGVWFIGGILILIGGLLSPCKWPALLALADQGFWFPFYMLRDYLNGKAVAKRFESYYRENGITPDPEAEISYDKNLKVRIDERDEELVWNYRNSSVYHLRIPRINFVIAKDDDGNERLIVERCDGKERKVEVKPFGHDGASISNIKYKKGIFNVRLSAVTVLQR
;
A
#
# COMPACT_ATOMS: atom_id res chain seq x y z
N MET A 1 -8.33 -32.08 42.36
CA MET A 1 -8.44 -32.53 40.95
C MET A 1 -9.25 -31.59 40.05
N GLY A 2 -10.31 -30.92 40.52
CA GLY A 2 -11.16 -30.06 39.66
C GLY A 2 -10.46 -28.85 39.01
N ALA A 3 -9.57 -28.15 39.72
CA ALA A 3 -8.87 -26.98 39.17
C ALA A 3 -7.89 -27.32 38.03
N PHE A 4 -7.30 -28.52 38.07
CA PHE A 4 -6.36 -28.99 37.06
C PHE A 4 -7.08 -29.27 35.72
N PHE A 5 -8.22 -29.96 35.75
CA PHE A 5 -9.05 -30.20 34.57
C PHE A 5 -9.64 -28.91 33.99
N SER A 6 -10.00 -27.95 34.85
CA SER A 6 -10.46 -26.62 34.41
C SER A 6 -9.38 -25.87 33.63
N GLN A 7 -8.11 -25.94 34.06
CA GLN A 7 -7.03 -25.20 33.43
C GLN A 7 -6.69 -25.75 32.03
N TYR A 8 -6.65 -27.08 31.85
CA TYR A 8 -6.46 -27.68 30.53
C TYR A 8 -7.66 -27.44 29.60
N GLY A 9 -8.89 -27.44 30.14
CA GLY A 9 -10.08 -27.10 29.38
C GLY A 9 -10.02 -25.68 28.80
N VAL A 10 -9.59 -24.70 29.62
CA VAL A 10 -9.41 -23.31 29.18
C VAL A 10 -8.30 -23.20 28.12
N GLN A 11 -7.18 -23.91 28.29
CA GLN A 11 -6.10 -23.92 27.29
C GLN A 11 -6.58 -24.44 25.93
N ILE A 12 -7.25 -25.59 25.91
CA ILE A 12 -7.77 -26.21 24.69
C ILE A 12 -8.78 -25.27 24.02
N LEU A 13 -9.67 -24.66 24.82
CA LEU A 13 -10.63 -23.69 24.32
C LEU A 13 -9.95 -22.47 23.68
N CYS A 14 -8.92 -21.92 24.33
CA CYS A 14 -8.13 -20.81 23.79
C CYS A 14 -7.44 -21.19 22.47
N PHE A 15 -6.89 -22.40 22.34
CA PHE A 15 -6.28 -22.86 21.09
C PHE A 15 -7.31 -23.04 19.97
N LEU A 16 -8.46 -23.66 20.27
CA LEU A 16 -9.52 -23.89 19.29
C LEU A 16 -10.11 -22.57 18.78
N LEU A 17 -10.46 -21.66 19.69
CA LEU A 17 -10.94 -20.33 19.34
C LEU A 17 -9.86 -19.54 18.59
N GLY A 18 -8.62 -19.59 19.07
CA GLY A 18 -7.50 -18.93 18.42
C GLY A 18 -7.30 -19.39 16.97
N ALA A 19 -7.25 -20.70 16.74
CA ALA A 19 -7.14 -21.27 15.40
C ALA A 19 -8.35 -20.92 14.51
N PHE A 20 -9.56 -20.94 15.08
CA PHE A 20 -10.78 -20.53 14.38
C PHE A 20 -10.70 -19.07 13.90
N PHE A 21 -10.30 -18.13 14.77
CA PHE A 21 -10.19 -16.72 14.40
C PHE A 21 -9.09 -16.46 13.37
N ILE A 22 -7.94 -17.16 13.44
CA ILE A 22 -6.91 -17.10 12.38
C ILE A 22 -7.50 -17.58 11.05
N GLY A 23 -8.22 -18.70 11.05
CA GLY A 23 -8.86 -19.26 9.85
C GLY A 23 -9.89 -18.30 9.22
N VAL A 24 -10.77 -17.72 10.04
CA VAL A 24 -11.77 -16.74 9.59
C VAL A 24 -11.11 -15.49 9.01
N SER A 25 -10.10 -14.96 9.68
CA SER A 25 -9.36 -13.78 9.20
C SER A 25 -8.62 -14.05 7.91
N TYR A 26 -8.04 -15.25 7.74
CA TYR A 26 -7.42 -15.68 6.49
C TYR A 26 -8.44 -15.78 5.34
N ALA A 27 -9.61 -16.38 5.60
CA ALA A 27 -10.69 -16.47 4.63
C ALA A 27 -11.23 -15.08 4.24
N ALA A 28 -11.40 -14.18 5.21
CA ALA A 28 -11.84 -12.80 4.99
C ALA A 28 -10.83 -12.01 4.13
N MET A 29 -9.52 -12.15 4.40
CA MET A 29 -8.47 -11.55 3.58
C MET A 29 -8.53 -12.05 2.13
N ARG A 30 -8.74 -13.35 1.92
CA ARG A 30 -8.88 -13.93 0.57
C ARG A 30 -10.12 -13.39 -0.16
N ALA A 31 -11.17 -13.06 0.59
CA ALA A 31 -12.39 -12.45 0.09
C ALA A 31 -12.36 -10.90 0.02
N GLN A 32 -11.21 -10.26 0.29
CA GLN A 32 -11.07 -8.80 0.32
C GLN A 32 -12.01 -8.10 1.33
N ARG A 33 -12.33 -8.76 2.45
CA ARG A 33 -13.17 -8.22 3.53
C ARG A 33 -12.35 -7.97 4.79
N SER A 34 -12.85 -7.08 5.65
CA SER A 34 -12.24 -6.80 6.96
C SER A 34 -12.34 -8.02 7.86
N GLY A 35 -11.19 -8.64 8.16
CA GLY A 35 -11.07 -9.70 9.17
C GLY A 35 -10.95 -9.14 10.59
N VAL A 36 -10.88 -10.03 11.58
CA VAL A 36 -10.63 -9.69 12.98
C VAL A 36 -9.18 -10.06 13.31
N TRP A 37 -8.29 -9.12 13.04
CA TRP A 37 -6.84 -9.28 13.12
C TRP A 37 -6.41 -9.38 14.59
N PHE A 38 -5.32 -10.08 14.88
CA PHE A 38 -4.71 -10.26 16.21
C PHE A 38 -5.47 -11.13 17.22
N ILE A 39 -6.80 -11.22 17.18
CA ILE A 39 -7.57 -11.94 18.22
C ILE A 39 -7.16 -13.42 18.27
N GLY A 40 -6.98 -14.04 17.09
CA GLY A 40 -6.57 -15.44 17.02
C GLY A 40 -5.20 -15.70 17.65
N GLY A 41 -4.21 -14.89 17.30
CA GLY A 41 -2.85 -14.96 17.84
C GLY A 41 -2.80 -14.70 19.35
N ILE A 42 -3.56 -13.72 19.86
CA ILE A 42 -3.65 -13.44 21.30
C ILE A 42 -4.22 -14.64 22.07
N LEU A 43 -5.28 -15.28 21.56
CA LEU A 43 -5.87 -16.45 22.20
C LEU A 43 -4.90 -17.65 22.21
N ILE A 44 -4.17 -17.89 21.11
CA ILE A 44 -3.13 -18.92 21.06
C ILE A 44 -1.98 -18.59 22.02
N LEU A 45 -1.58 -17.33 22.12
CA LEU A 45 -0.54 -16.88 23.04
C LEU A 45 -0.94 -17.15 24.49
N ILE A 46 -2.17 -16.77 24.88
CA ILE A 46 -2.71 -17.01 26.22
C ILE A 46 -2.80 -18.51 26.51
N GLY A 47 -3.33 -19.31 25.57
CA GLY A 47 -3.41 -20.77 25.72
C GLY A 47 -2.03 -21.43 25.88
N GLY A 48 -1.04 -20.98 25.10
CA GLY A 48 0.35 -21.45 25.17
C GLY A 48 1.08 -21.02 26.45
N LEU A 49 0.82 -19.80 26.93
CA LEU A 49 1.38 -19.32 28.19
C LEU A 49 0.77 -20.01 29.41
N LEU A 50 -0.50 -20.43 29.34
CA LEU A 50 -1.14 -21.20 30.41
C LEU A 50 -0.72 -22.67 30.39
N SER A 51 -0.26 -23.19 29.25
CA SER A 51 0.21 -24.57 29.06
C SER A 51 1.53 -24.86 29.82
N PRO A 52 1.74 -26.09 30.30
CA PRO A 52 3.03 -26.50 30.89
C PRO A 52 4.17 -26.44 29.86
N CYS A 53 3.86 -26.67 28.58
CA CYS A 53 4.77 -26.48 27.46
C CYS A 53 4.51 -25.11 26.83
N LYS A 54 5.50 -24.21 26.81
CA LYS A 54 5.35 -22.82 26.29
C LYS A 54 5.52 -22.72 24.78
N TRP A 55 6.08 -23.74 24.13
CA TRP A 55 6.29 -23.78 22.68
C TRP A 55 5.04 -23.48 21.83
N PRO A 56 3.82 -23.94 22.19
CA PRO A 56 2.60 -23.60 21.46
C PRO A 56 2.29 -22.10 21.44
N ALA A 57 2.81 -21.31 22.39
CA ALA A 57 2.64 -19.86 22.40
C ALA A 57 3.27 -19.20 21.16
N LEU A 58 4.31 -19.81 20.57
CA LEU A 58 4.94 -19.33 19.33
C LEU A 58 4.03 -19.42 18.11
N LEU A 59 2.98 -20.27 18.14
CA LEU A 59 2.00 -20.33 17.06
C LEU A 59 1.22 -19.03 16.90
N ALA A 60 1.21 -18.16 17.92
CA ALA A 60 0.68 -16.80 17.82
C ALA A 60 1.36 -15.96 16.75
N LEU A 61 2.64 -16.26 16.43
CA LEU A 61 3.39 -15.60 15.36
C LEU A 61 2.88 -15.93 13.96
N ALA A 62 2.05 -16.96 13.82
CA ALA A 62 1.39 -17.28 12.54
C ALA A 62 0.21 -16.33 12.25
N ASP A 63 -0.28 -15.58 13.24
CA ASP A 63 -1.30 -14.56 13.02
C ASP A 63 -0.70 -13.39 12.23
N GLN A 64 -1.37 -13.00 11.15
CA GLN A 64 -0.96 -11.90 10.29
C GLN A 64 -0.97 -10.55 11.01
N GLY A 65 -1.81 -10.40 12.03
CA GLY A 65 -1.82 -9.22 12.90
C GLY A 65 -0.43 -8.99 13.49
N PHE A 66 0.24 -10.03 13.97
CA PHE A 66 1.55 -9.90 14.62
C PHE A 66 2.59 -9.19 13.72
N TRP A 67 2.56 -9.45 12.42
CA TRP A 67 3.49 -8.85 11.45
C TRP A 67 3.05 -7.49 10.91
N PHE A 68 1.84 -7.04 11.25
CA PHE A 68 1.28 -5.79 10.75
C PHE A 68 2.14 -4.55 11.09
N PRO A 69 2.66 -4.37 12.33
CA PRO A 69 3.55 -3.26 12.63
C PRO A 69 4.83 -3.28 11.79
N PHE A 70 5.37 -4.47 11.51
CA PHE A 70 6.55 -4.63 10.66
C PHE A 70 6.25 -4.22 9.20
N TYR A 71 5.09 -4.60 8.67
CA TYR A 71 4.66 -4.16 7.33
C TYR A 71 4.45 -2.65 7.27
N MET A 72 3.84 -2.04 8.30
CA MET A 72 3.69 -0.58 8.39
C MET A 72 5.04 0.13 8.39
N LEU A 73 5.99 -0.33 9.22
CA LEU A 73 7.32 0.27 9.29
C LEU A 73 8.06 0.13 7.96
N ARG A 74 8.01 -1.06 7.34
CA ARG A 74 8.62 -1.30 6.03
C ARG A 74 8.00 -0.39 4.96
N ASP A 75 6.69 -0.24 4.93
CA ASP A 75 5.99 0.58 3.95
C ASP A 75 6.30 2.08 4.17
N TYR A 76 6.40 2.52 5.43
CA TYR A 76 6.87 3.87 5.79
C TYR A 76 8.31 4.14 5.33
N LEU A 77 9.25 3.22 5.63
CA LEU A 77 10.65 3.35 5.22
C LEU A 77 10.79 3.36 3.70
N ASN A 78 10.04 2.49 3.00
CA ASN A 78 10.00 2.47 1.54
C ASN A 78 9.45 3.78 0.97
N GLY A 79 8.37 4.34 1.55
CA GLY A 79 7.82 5.63 1.17
C GLY A 79 8.84 6.76 1.30
N LYS A 80 9.55 6.83 2.45
CA LYS A 80 10.62 7.81 2.67
C LYS A 80 11.75 7.66 1.65
N ALA A 81 12.14 6.43 1.34
CA ALA A 81 13.17 6.16 0.34
C ALA A 81 12.73 6.57 -1.07
N VAL A 82 11.44 6.43 -1.42
CA VAL A 82 10.90 6.89 -2.70
C VAL A 82 10.89 8.42 -2.75
N ALA A 83 10.37 9.09 -1.72
CA ALA A 83 10.32 10.55 -1.65
C ALA A 83 11.71 11.18 -1.81
N LYS A 84 12.72 10.65 -1.11
CA LYS A 84 14.11 11.11 -1.24
C LYS A 84 14.67 10.99 -2.67
N ARG A 85 14.27 9.96 -3.42
CA ARG A 85 14.69 9.80 -4.82
C ARG A 85 14.08 10.88 -5.70
N PHE A 86 12.78 11.14 -5.56
CA PHE A 86 12.12 12.23 -6.28
C PHE A 86 12.73 13.59 -5.93
N GLU A 87 13.13 13.83 -4.68
CA GLU A 87 13.85 15.05 -4.28
C GLU A 87 15.16 15.26 -5.06
N SER A 88 15.96 14.20 -5.26
CA SER A 88 17.16 14.27 -6.08
C SER A 88 16.83 14.65 -7.53
N TYR A 89 15.77 14.08 -8.10
CA TYR A 89 15.34 14.42 -9.46
C TYR A 89 14.84 15.85 -9.60
N TYR A 90 14.14 16.38 -8.60
CA TYR A 90 13.68 17.77 -8.64
C TYR A 90 14.85 18.74 -8.76
N ARG A 91 15.91 18.54 -7.97
CA ARG A 91 17.12 19.37 -8.00
C ARG A 91 17.85 19.31 -9.34
N GLU A 92 17.90 18.13 -9.96
CA GLU A 92 18.58 17.93 -11.25
C GLU A 92 17.82 18.53 -12.44
N ASN A 93 16.50 18.70 -12.33
CA ASN A 93 15.64 19.10 -13.45
C ASN A 93 15.03 20.50 -13.30
N GLY A 94 15.48 21.33 -12.33
CA GLY A 94 14.90 22.66 -12.11
C GLY A 94 13.40 22.59 -11.84
N ILE A 95 13.00 21.62 -11.00
CA ILE A 95 11.62 21.46 -10.57
C ILE A 95 11.56 21.95 -9.15
N THR A 96 10.69 22.91 -8.89
CA THR A 96 10.50 23.45 -7.55
C THR A 96 9.37 22.66 -6.87
N PRO A 97 9.68 21.69 -5.98
CA PRO A 97 8.64 20.97 -5.27
C PRO A 97 7.95 21.94 -4.31
N ASP A 98 6.63 21.92 -4.33
CA ASP A 98 5.84 22.65 -3.35
C ASP A 98 5.95 21.92 -1.99
N PRO A 99 6.63 22.53 -0.98
CA PRO A 99 6.82 21.89 0.32
C PRO A 99 5.52 21.67 1.09
N GLU A 100 4.45 22.38 0.72
CA GLU A 100 3.12 22.26 1.34
C GLU A 100 2.11 21.49 0.48
N ALA A 101 2.57 20.82 -0.60
CA ALA A 101 1.82 19.85 -1.42
C ALA A 101 0.30 19.91 -1.25
N GLU A 102 -0.30 21.02 -1.69
CA GLU A 102 -1.67 21.33 -1.32
C GLU A 102 -2.63 20.41 -2.10
N ILE A 103 -3.69 19.96 -1.42
CA ILE A 103 -4.78 19.24 -2.08
C ILE A 103 -5.54 20.25 -2.93
N SER A 104 -5.52 20.05 -4.24
CA SER A 104 -6.37 20.80 -5.15
C SER A 104 -7.80 20.29 -5.00
N TYR A 105 -8.67 21.13 -4.45
CA TYR A 105 -10.10 20.82 -4.26
C TYR A 105 -10.90 20.93 -5.56
N ASP A 106 -10.34 21.60 -6.57
CA ASP A 106 -10.91 21.84 -7.88
C ASP A 106 -10.56 20.77 -8.91
N LYS A 107 -9.59 19.88 -8.64
CA LYS A 107 -9.16 18.83 -9.58
C LYS A 107 -9.06 17.46 -8.92
N ASN A 108 -9.50 16.45 -9.66
CA ASN A 108 -9.21 15.06 -9.37
C ASN A 108 -8.20 14.52 -10.38
N LEU A 109 -7.29 13.67 -9.90
CA LEU A 109 -6.44 12.86 -10.73
C LEU A 109 -7.18 11.55 -11.07
N LYS A 110 -7.49 11.37 -12.34
CA LYS A 110 -7.99 10.11 -12.88
C LYS A 110 -6.84 9.26 -13.40
N VAL A 111 -6.83 8.00 -13.00
CA VAL A 111 -5.84 6.99 -13.41
C VAL A 111 -6.60 5.81 -14.01
N ARG A 112 -6.50 5.62 -15.32
CA ARG A 112 -7.09 4.49 -16.03
C ARG A 112 -6.01 3.45 -16.33
N ILE A 113 -6.29 2.18 -16.02
CA ILE A 113 -5.45 1.05 -16.38
C ILE A 113 -6.16 0.31 -17.53
N ASP A 114 -5.61 0.38 -18.74
CA ASP A 114 -6.31 -0.08 -19.94
C ASP A 114 -6.62 -1.59 -19.91
N GLU A 115 -5.72 -2.38 -19.32
CA GLU A 115 -5.85 -3.84 -19.27
C GLU A 115 -6.76 -4.35 -18.14
N ARG A 116 -7.27 -3.48 -17.27
CA ARG A 116 -8.07 -3.88 -16.10
C ARG A 116 -9.48 -3.31 -16.07
N ASP A 117 -9.85 -2.53 -17.08
CA ASP A 117 -11.09 -1.73 -17.10
C ASP A 117 -11.35 -1.04 -15.74
N GLU A 118 -10.27 -0.56 -15.14
CA GLU A 118 -10.25 0.02 -13.80
C GLU A 118 -9.89 1.49 -13.93
N GLU A 119 -10.78 2.36 -13.45
CA GLU A 119 -10.54 3.79 -13.30
C GLU A 119 -10.45 4.12 -11.81
N LEU A 120 -9.28 4.61 -11.40
CA LEU A 120 -9.02 5.10 -10.06
C LEU A 120 -9.14 6.62 -10.07
N VAL A 121 -9.80 7.17 -9.07
CA VAL A 121 -9.93 8.62 -8.88
C VAL A 121 -9.28 8.97 -7.55
N TRP A 122 -8.29 9.85 -7.61
CA TRP A 122 -7.56 10.38 -6.46
C TRP A 122 -7.68 11.89 -6.42
N ASN A 123 -7.53 12.49 -5.24
CA ASN A 123 -7.40 13.94 -5.15
C ASN A 123 -6.11 14.38 -5.82
N TYR A 124 -6.17 15.45 -6.61
CA TYR A 124 -4.98 16.04 -7.20
C TYR A 124 -4.15 16.74 -6.11
N ARG A 125 -2.85 16.45 -6.08
CA ARG A 125 -1.88 16.98 -5.12
C ARG A 125 -0.61 17.27 -5.87
N ASN A 126 -0.22 18.53 -5.88
CA ASN A 126 1.03 18.95 -6.48
C ASN A 126 2.21 18.40 -5.65
N SER A 127 3.28 18.00 -6.32
CA SER A 127 4.56 17.58 -5.70
C SER A 127 4.46 16.38 -4.74
N SER A 128 3.34 15.67 -4.73
CA SER A 128 3.10 14.46 -3.94
C SER A 128 3.38 13.19 -4.74
N VAL A 129 3.98 12.20 -4.07
CA VAL A 129 4.22 10.88 -4.68
C VAL A 129 2.93 10.06 -4.68
N TYR A 130 2.51 9.68 -5.87
CA TYR A 130 1.45 8.72 -6.10
C TYR A 130 2.03 7.32 -6.28
N HIS A 131 1.41 6.35 -5.61
CA HIS A 131 1.82 4.95 -5.64
C HIS A 131 0.73 4.09 -6.26
N LEU A 132 0.90 3.71 -7.52
CA LEU A 132 -0.01 2.78 -8.19
C LEU A 132 0.49 1.35 -7.99
N ARG A 133 -0.21 0.54 -7.18
CA ARG A 133 0.24 -0.82 -6.80
C ARG A 133 0.35 -1.80 -7.97
N ILE A 134 -0.50 -1.66 -8.98
CA ILE A 134 -0.53 -2.48 -10.20
C ILE A 134 -0.72 -1.52 -11.37
N PRO A 135 0.21 -1.41 -12.32
CA PRO A 135 1.41 -2.24 -12.56
C PRO A 135 2.67 -1.86 -11.73
N ARG A 136 2.54 -1.28 -10.53
CA ARG A 136 3.67 -0.87 -9.67
C ARG A 136 4.51 0.26 -10.26
N ILE A 137 3.91 1.43 -10.37
CA ILE A 137 4.58 2.68 -10.75
C ILE A 137 4.48 3.70 -9.63
N ASN A 138 5.53 4.49 -9.46
CA ASN A 138 5.48 5.70 -8.65
C ASN A 138 5.55 6.89 -9.59
N PHE A 139 4.75 7.92 -9.35
CA PHE A 139 4.83 9.12 -10.15
C PHE A 139 4.49 10.36 -9.33
N VAL A 140 4.95 11.51 -9.78
CA VAL A 140 4.64 12.81 -9.21
C VAL A 140 4.26 13.75 -10.33
N ILE A 141 3.35 14.66 -10.05
CA ILE A 141 3.05 15.80 -10.90
C ILE A 141 3.58 17.04 -10.18
N ALA A 142 4.50 17.76 -10.81
CA ALA A 142 5.16 18.94 -10.25
C ALA A 142 5.30 20.03 -11.31
N LYS A 143 5.42 21.28 -10.90
CA LYS A 143 5.64 22.40 -11.83
C LYS A 143 7.13 22.61 -12.06
N ASP A 144 7.53 22.82 -13.32
CA ASP A 144 8.88 23.30 -13.64
C ASP A 144 9.03 24.79 -13.28
N ASP A 145 10.25 25.32 -13.37
CA ASP A 145 10.56 26.73 -13.08
C ASP A 145 9.75 27.71 -13.95
N ASP A 146 9.27 27.27 -15.13
CA ASP A 146 8.39 28.03 -16.03
C ASP A 146 6.90 27.93 -15.66
N GLY A 147 6.56 27.17 -14.61
CA GLY A 147 5.20 26.98 -14.10
C GLY A 147 4.39 25.91 -14.84
N ASN A 148 4.98 25.16 -15.77
CA ASN A 148 4.31 24.10 -16.51
C ASN A 148 4.26 22.80 -15.71
N GLU A 149 3.13 22.11 -15.73
CA GLU A 149 2.99 20.82 -15.06
C GLU A 149 3.78 19.72 -15.81
N ARG A 150 4.58 18.99 -15.06
CA ARG A 150 5.39 17.86 -15.54
C ARG A 150 5.03 16.62 -14.74
N LEU A 151 4.85 15.52 -15.45
CA LEU A 151 4.69 14.20 -14.87
C LEU A 151 6.07 13.54 -14.81
N ILE A 152 6.53 13.23 -13.61
CA ILE A 152 7.75 12.46 -13.36
C ILE A 152 7.34 11.04 -12.98
N VAL A 153 7.79 10.06 -13.74
CA VAL A 153 7.43 8.65 -13.54
C VAL A 153 8.66 7.84 -13.21
N GLU A 154 8.67 7.19 -12.06
CA GLU A 154 9.64 6.14 -11.73
C GLU A 154 9.06 4.78 -12.14
N ARG A 155 9.62 4.21 -13.21
CA ARG A 155 9.33 2.85 -13.67
C ARG A 155 10.32 1.88 -13.03
N CYS A 156 9.81 0.77 -12.51
CA CYS A 156 10.63 -0.37 -12.08
C CYS A 156 10.57 -1.45 -13.17
N ASP A 157 11.61 -1.58 -14.00
CA ASP A 157 11.77 -2.71 -14.92
C ASP A 157 12.78 -3.70 -14.31
N GLY A 158 12.27 -4.70 -13.59
CA GLY A 158 13.10 -5.66 -12.85
C GLY A 158 13.86 -5.02 -11.69
N LYS A 159 15.21 -5.01 -11.78
CA LYS A 159 16.11 -4.36 -10.81
C LYS A 159 16.47 -2.92 -11.19
N GLU A 160 16.25 -2.54 -12.45
CA GLU A 160 16.55 -1.19 -12.92
C GLU A 160 15.37 -0.27 -12.69
N ARG A 161 15.68 0.95 -12.23
CA ARG A 161 14.72 2.03 -12.09
C ARG A 161 15.04 3.08 -13.14
N LYS A 162 14.04 3.38 -13.97
CA LYS A 162 14.14 4.43 -14.99
C LYS A 162 13.16 5.53 -14.63
N VAL A 163 13.66 6.75 -14.61
CA VAL A 163 12.83 7.93 -14.42
C VAL A 163 12.62 8.59 -15.77
N GLU A 164 11.36 8.85 -16.06
CA GLU A 164 10.94 9.54 -17.28
C GLU A 164 10.17 10.79 -16.89
N VAL A 165 10.51 11.92 -17.51
CA VAL A 165 9.76 13.17 -17.38
C VAL A 165 8.92 13.33 -18.64
N LYS A 166 7.63 13.60 -18.47
CA LYS A 166 6.67 13.84 -19.55
C LYS A 166 5.92 15.14 -19.29
N PRO A 167 5.52 15.87 -20.35
CA PRO A 167 4.58 16.98 -20.18
C PRO A 167 3.27 16.44 -19.57
N PHE A 168 2.69 17.21 -18.67
CA PHE A 168 1.39 16.93 -18.07
C PHE A 168 0.52 18.18 -18.22
N GLY A 169 -0.65 18.04 -18.83
CA GLY A 169 -1.52 19.18 -19.13
C GLY A 169 -2.98 18.76 -19.27
N HIS A 170 -3.77 19.57 -19.98
CA HIS A 170 -5.21 19.33 -20.16
C HIS A 170 -5.54 17.96 -20.78
N ASP A 171 -4.71 17.48 -21.71
CA ASP A 171 -4.92 16.19 -22.37
C ASP A 171 -4.44 14.99 -21.53
N GLY A 172 -3.86 15.24 -20.36
CA GLY A 172 -3.26 14.23 -19.51
C GLY A 172 -1.94 13.68 -20.05
N ALA A 173 -1.58 12.48 -19.61
CA ALA A 173 -0.37 11.78 -20.03
C ALA A 173 -0.56 10.26 -20.03
N SER A 174 0.10 9.57 -20.96
CA SER A 174 0.09 8.10 -21.03
C SER A 174 1.46 7.51 -20.70
N ILE A 175 1.46 6.46 -19.88
CA ILE A 175 2.61 5.63 -19.53
C ILE A 175 2.37 4.25 -20.12
N SER A 176 3.05 3.95 -21.22
CA SER A 176 2.90 2.69 -21.94
C SER A 176 4.00 1.68 -21.62
N ASN A 177 3.80 0.41 -21.96
CA ASN A 177 4.80 -0.65 -21.84
C ASN A 177 5.31 -0.89 -20.41
N ILE A 178 4.42 -0.81 -19.40
CA ILE A 178 4.79 -1.09 -18.02
C ILE A 178 4.75 -2.60 -17.80
N LYS A 179 5.92 -3.24 -17.69
CA LYS A 179 6.02 -4.66 -17.38
C LYS A 179 5.70 -4.90 -15.90
N TYR A 180 4.71 -5.76 -15.64
CA TYR A 180 4.39 -6.20 -14.28
C TYR A 180 3.99 -7.67 -14.27
N LYS A 181 4.74 -8.48 -13.51
CA LYS A 181 4.60 -9.95 -13.51
C LYS A 181 4.68 -10.51 -14.95
N LYS A 182 3.61 -11.16 -15.43
CA LYS A 182 3.52 -11.76 -16.78
C LYS A 182 2.77 -10.88 -17.79
N GLY A 183 2.44 -9.63 -17.44
CA GLY A 183 1.66 -8.73 -18.27
C GLY A 183 2.40 -7.43 -18.59
N ILE A 184 1.95 -6.78 -19.67
CA ILE A 184 2.34 -5.42 -20.06
C ILE A 184 1.10 -4.55 -19.85
N PHE A 185 1.29 -3.40 -19.22
CA PHE A 185 0.22 -2.50 -18.85
C PHE A 185 0.42 -1.09 -19.42
N ASN A 186 -0.69 -0.43 -19.72
CA ASN A 186 -0.75 0.96 -20.13
C ASN A 186 -1.61 1.75 -19.14
N VAL A 187 -1.06 2.86 -18.66
CA VAL A 187 -1.72 3.73 -17.69
C VAL A 187 -1.93 5.09 -18.30
N ARG A 188 -3.17 5.57 -18.27
CA ARG A 188 -3.54 6.93 -18.69
C ARG A 188 -3.89 7.77 -17.47
N LEU A 189 -3.28 8.94 -17.38
CA LEU A 189 -3.43 9.89 -16.30
C LEU A 189 -4.07 11.15 -16.85
N SER A 190 -5.07 11.70 -16.16
CA SER A 190 -5.67 12.99 -16.53
C SER A 190 -6.09 13.75 -15.28
N ALA A 191 -5.88 15.07 -15.28
CA ALA A 191 -6.43 15.96 -14.27
C ALA A 191 -7.82 16.41 -14.75
N VAL A 192 -8.85 16.12 -13.97
CA VAL A 192 -10.24 16.44 -14.30
C VAL A 192 -10.77 17.44 -13.30
N THR A 193 -11.25 18.58 -13.79
CA THR A 193 -11.89 19.59 -12.96
C THR A 193 -13.16 19.04 -12.33
N VAL A 194 -13.31 19.25 -11.03
CA VAL A 194 -14.53 18.92 -10.29
C VAL A 194 -15.56 19.98 -10.64
N LEU A 195 -16.52 19.65 -11.50
CA LEU A 195 -17.71 20.47 -11.69
C LEU A 195 -18.50 20.45 -10.38
N GLN A 196 -18.44 21.54 -9.62
CA GLN A 196 -19.36 21.76 -8.51
C GLN A 196 -20.79 21.76 -9.08
N ARG A 197 -21.60 20.81 -8.62
CA ARG A 197 -23.05 20.79 -8.85
C ARG A 197 -23.75 21.60 -7.79
#